data_AF-A0A3E0PN91-F1
#
_entry.id   AF-A0A3E0PN91-F1
#
_cell.length_a   1.000
_cell.length_b   1.000
_cell.length_c   1.000
_cell.angle_alpha   90.00
_cell.angle_beta   90.00
_cell.angle_gamma   90.00
#
_symmetry.space_group_name_H-M   'P 1'
#
loop_
_entity.id
_entity.type
_entity.pdbx_description
1 polymer ?
#
loop_
_entity_poly.entity_id
_entity_poly.type
_entity_poly.pdbx_seq_one_letter_code
_entity_poly.pdbx_strand_id
1 'polypeptide(L)' 'MAPKLSNADEIRAALRQEPAKPLRVEDDETNKVYLIVDEHALPTLWEDYVRREVQRGLDQLDRGEGTEWDVDAFLADVH' A
#
# COMPACT_ATOMS: atom_id res chain seq x y z
N MET A 1 -0.27 -13.46 -24.00
CA MET A 1 -0.63 -14.22 -22.77
C MET A 1 0.19 -13.65 -21.64
N ALA A 2 -0.45 -13.30 -20.52
CA ALA A 2 0.27 -12.92 -19.32
C ALA A 2 0.90 -14.17 -18.67
N PRO A 3 2.11 -14.07 -18.09
CA PRO A 3 2.70 -15.16 -17.33
C PRO A 3 1.81 -15.52 -16.14
N LYS A 4 1.69 -16.82 -15.83
CA LYS A 4 0.98 -17.30 -14.64
C LYS A 4 1.92 -17.26 -13.45
N LEU A 5 1.41 -16.83 -12.30
CA LEU A 5 2.12 -16.90 -11.03
C LEU A 5 2.33 -18.37 -10.64
N SER A 6 3.58 -18.75 -10.34
CA SER A 6 3.94 -20.12 -9.92
C SER A 6 3.43 -20.47 -8.52
N ASN A 7 3.14 -19.46 -7.69
CA ASN A 7 2.64 -19.54 -6.31
C ASN A 7 1.20 -19.01 -6.17
N ALA A 8 0.35 -19.29 -7.18
CA ALA A 8 -1.00 -18.73 -7.26
C ALA A 8 -1.90 -19.04 -6.05
N ASP A 9 -1.70 -20.17 -5.37
CA ASP A 9 -2.53 -20.56 -4.21
C ASP A 9 -2.18 -19.77 -2.95
N GLU A 10 -0.89 -19.54 -2.68
CA GLU A 10 -0.42 -18.72 -1.56
C GLU A 10 -0.86 -17.26 -1.74
N ILE A 11 -0.68 -16.72 -2.95
CA ILE A 11 -1.12 -15.37 -3.29
C ILE A 11 -2.65 -15.25 -3.13
N ARG A 12 -3.41 -16.26 -3.57
CA ARG A 12 -4.87 -16.26 -3.39
C ARG A 12 -5.27 -16.30 -1.92
N ALA A 13 -4.55 -17.06 -1.09
CA ALA A 13 -4.79 -17.09 0.34
C ALA A 13 -4.49 -15.72 0.99
N ALA A 14 -3.37 -15.09 0.64
CA ALA A 14 -2.99 -13.79 1.17
C ALA A 14 -3.95 -12.66 0.74
N LEU A 15 -4.36 -12.63 -0.54
CA LEU A 15 -5.35 -11.66 -1.05
C LEU A 15 -6.72 -11.79 -0.35
N ARG A 16 -7.10 -12.99 0.11
CA ARG A 16 -8.35 -13.20 0.85
C ARG A 16 -8.29 -12.67 2.28
N GLN A 17 -7.12 -12.58 2.89
CA GLN A 17 -6.97 -12.07 4.26
C GLN A 17 -7.21 -10.56 4.30
N GLU A 18 -6.77 -9.83 3.27
CA GLU A 18 -6.90 -8.37 3.20
C GLU A 18 -7.42 -7.90 1.83
N PRO A 19 -8.70 -8.14 1.49
CA PRO A 19 -9.25 -7.92 0.15
C PRO A 19 -9.27 -6.45 -0.32
N ALA A 20 -9.11 -5.50 0.61
CA ALA A 20 -9.10 -4.07 0.34
C ALA A 20 -7.69 -3.45 0.30
N LYS A 21 -6.65 -4.29 0.22
CA LYS A 21 -5.26 -3.83 0.18
C LYS A 21 -4.46 -4.58 -0.88
N PRO A 22 -3.50 -3.89 -1.53
CA PRO A 22 -2.51 -4.57 -2.34
C PRO A 22 -1.72 -5.58 -1.50
N LEU A 23 -1.48 -6.77 -2.05
CA LEU A 23 -0.54 -7.71 -1.48
C LEU A 23 0.89 -7.27 -1.84
N ARG A 24 1.71 -7.03 -0.82
CA ARG A 24 3.13 -6.73 -0.98
C ARG A 24 3.91 -8.04 -1.13
N VAL A 25 4.73 -8.13 -2.19
CA VAL A 25 5.60 -9.27 -2.46
C VAL A 25 7.03 -8.76 -2.59
N GLU A 26 7.93 -9.35 -1.81
CA GLU A 26 9.36 -9.08 -1.90
C GLU A 26 10.02 -10.12 -2.80
N ASP A 27 10.89 -9.65 -3.69
CA ASP A 27 11.74 -10.48 -4.53
C ASP A 27 13.14 -10.45 -3.95
N ASP A 28 13.50 -11.53 -3.27
CA ASP A 28 14.78 -11.69 -2.58
C ASP A 28 15.98 -11.68 -3.54
N GLU A 29 15.79 -11.99 -4.83
CA GLU A 29 16.89 -11.98 -5.81
C GLU A 29 17.23 -10.55 -6.25
N THR A 30 16.21 -9.71 -6.42
CA THR A 30 16.38 -8.35 -6.94
C THR A 30 16.24 -7.25 -5.89
N ASN A 31 15.86 -7.59 -4.65
CA ASN A 31 15.45 -6.68 -3.58
C ASN A 31 14.33 -5.72 -4.01
N LYS A 32 13.52 -6.11 -4.99
CA LYS A 32 12.39 -5.31 -5.45
C LYS A 32 11.14 -5.69 -4.70
N VAL A 33 10.26 -4.70 -4.57
CA VAL A 33 8.94 -4.87 -3.97
C VAL A 33 7.90 -4.71 -5.06
N TYR A 34 7.05 -5.73 -5.21
CA TYR A 34 5.91 -5.74 -6.11
C TYR A 34 4.60 -5.64 -5.33
N LEU A 35 3.57 -5.07 -5.97
CA LEU A 35 2.22 -5.02 -5.45
C LEU A 35 1.30 -5.84 -6.36
N ILE A 36 0.59 -6.80 -5.77
CA ILE A 36 -0.41 -7.61 -6.45
C ILE A 36 -1.80 -7.13 -6.04
N VAL A 37 -2.62 -6.84 -7.03
CA VAL A 37 -3.99 -6.32 -6.87
C VAL A 37 -4.92 -7.08 -7.81
N ASP A 38 -6.18 -7.22 -7.42
CA ASP A 38 -7.21 -7.68 -8.36
C ASP A 38 -7.41 -6.62 -9.45
N GLU A 39 -7.39 -7.04 -10.71
CA GLU A 39 -7.53 -6.14 -11.86
C GLU A 39 -8.88 -5.39 -11.86
N HIS A 40 -9.94 -6.00 -11.31
CA HIS A 40 -11.24 -5.34 -11.17
C HIS A 40 -11.28 -4.36 -10.00
N ALA A 41 -10.38 -4.51 -9.02
CA ALA A 41 -10.27 -3.57 -7.91
C ALA A 41 -9.46 -2.33 -8.28
N LEU A 42 -8.53 -2.41 -9.26
CA LEU A 42 -7.65 -1.31 -9.68
C LEU A 42 -8.32 0.06 -9.83
N PRO A 43 -9.50 0.19 -10.50
CA PRO A 43 -10.13 1.49 -10.70
C PRO A 43 -10.51 2.20 -9.40
N THR A 44 -10.91 1.46 -8.36
CA THR A 44 -11.32 2.03 -7.07
C THR A 44 -10.26 1.91 -6.00
N LEU A 45 -9.28 1.01 -6.17
CA LEU A 45 -8.24 0.72 -5.19
C LEU A 45 -7.50 1.98 -4.75
N TRP A 46 -7.13 2.85 -5.69
CA TRP A 46 -6.43 4.09 -5.36
C TRP A 46 -7.33 5.05 -4.58
N GLU A 47 -8.60 5.18 -4.99
CA GLU A 47 -9.55 6.06 -4.32
C GLU A 47 -9.89 5.55 -2.91
N ASP A 48 -10.17 4.26 -2.77
CA ASP A 48 -10.50 3.62 -1.49
C ASP A 48 -9.29 3.62 -0.54
N TYR A 49 -8.09 3.34 -1.08
CA TYR A 49 -6.84 3.42 -0.32
C TYR A 49 -6.57 4.84 0.16
N VAL A 50 -6.58 5.82 -0.74
CA VAL A 50 -6.32 7.23 -0.40
C VAL A 50 -7.36 7.71 0.58
N ARG A 51 -8.65 7.42 0.35
CA ARG A 51 -9.73 7.81 1.26
C ARG A 51 -9.54 7.22 2.65
N ARG A 52 -9.16 5.95 2.76
CA ARG A 52 -8.90 5.29 4.04
C ARG A 52 -7.70 5.91 4.76
N GLU A 53 -6.58 6.11 4.08
CA GLU A 53 -5.37 6.68 4.72
C GLU A 53 -5.58 8.16 5.09
N VAL A 54 -6.31 8.93 4.29
CA VAL A 54 -6.71 10.31 4.63
C VAL A 54 -7.60 10.32 5.87
N GLN A 55 -8.63 9.46 5.92
CA GLN A 55 -9.51 9.39 7.09
C GLN A 55 -8.73 9.00 8.35
N ARG A 56 -7.81 8.04 8.25
CA ARG A 56 -6.93 7.67 9.36
C ARG A 56 -6.11 8.85 9.85
N GLY A 57 -5.56 9.65 8.94
CA GLY A 57 -4.83 10.87 9.28
C GLY A 57 -5.71 11.90 10.00
N LEU A 58 -6.93 12.12 9.52
CA LEU A 58 -7.90 13.00 10.19
C LEU A 58 -8.23 12.49 11.60
N ASP A 59 -8.47 11.19 11.76
CA ASP A 59 -8.76 10.60 13.08
C ASP A 59 -7.57 10.73 14.05
N GLN A 60 -6.33 10.68 13.54
CA GLN A 60 -5.12 10.93 14.34
C GLN A 60 -5.03 12.39 14.79
N LEU A 61 -5.34 13.34 13.90
CA LEU A 61 -5.38 14.76 14.23
C LEU A 61 -6.44 15.06 15.29
N ASP A 62 -7.63 14.48 15.18
CA ASP A 62 -8.71 14.63 16.17
C ASP A 62 -8.32 14.10 17.56
N ARG A 63 -7.44 13.09 17.62
CA ARG A 63 -6.86 12.56 18.87
C ARG A 63 -5.63 13.33 19.37
N GLY A 64 -5.18 14.36 18.65
CA GLY A 64 -3.97 15.11 18.98
C GLY A 64 -2.67 14.34 18.72
N GLU A 65 -2.71 13.28 17.91
CA GLU A 65 -1.54 12.48 17.49
C GLU A 65 -0.82 13.10 16.29
N GLY A 66 -1.25 14.29 15.85
CA GLY A 66 -0.57 15.06 14.81
C GLY A 66 0.83 15.48 15.22
N THR A 67 1.77 15.41 14.30
CA THR A 67 3.12 15.98 14.46
C THR A 67 3.24 17.24 13.61
N GLU A 68 3.90 18.27 14.14
CA GLU A 68 4.19 19.48 13.38
C GLU A 68 5.09 19.13 12.20
N TRP A 69 4.72 19.59 11.00
CA TRP A 69 5.49 19.30 9.80
C TRP A 69 6.65 20.30 9.68
N ASP A 70 7.87 19.79 9.87
CA ASP A 70 9.10 20.54 9.60
C ASP A 70 9.52 20.35 8.14
N VAL A 71 9.24 21.38 7.33
CA VAL A 71 9.54 21.39 5.90
C VAL A 71 11.05 21.47 5.66
N ASP A 72 11.78 22.20 6.50
CA ASP A 72 13.22 22.39 6.33
C ASP A 72 13.98 21.09 6.66
N ALA A 73 13.57 20.37 7.70
CA ALA A 73 14.11 19.05 8.02
C ALA A 73 13.84 18.03 6.92
N PHE A 74 12.63 18.02 6.36
CA PHE A 74 12.28 17.13 5.25
C PHE A 74 13.14 17.38 4.00
N LEU A 75 13.34 18.65 3.63
CA LEU A 75 14.15 19.01 2.46
C LEU A 75 15.65 18.69 2.65
N ALA A 76 16.15 18.75 3.88
CA ALA A 76 17.53 18.37 4.20
C ALA A 76 17.79 16.86 4.07
N ASP A 77 16.80 16.01 4.37
CA ASP A 77 16.90 14.55 4.29
C ASP A 77 16.85 14.00 2.85
N VAL A 78 16.36 14.81 1.89
CA VAL A 78 16.21 14.42 0.48
C VAL A 78 17.45 14.77 -0.38
N HIS A 79 18.45 15.43 0.21
CA HIS A 79 19.70 15.83 -0.43
C HIS A 79 20.90 14.94 -0.07
#